data_AF-A0A930AZF8-F1
#
_entry.id   AF-A0A930AZF8-F1
#
_cell.length_a   1.000
_cell.length_b   1.000
_cell.length_c   1.000
_cell.angle_alpha   90.00
_cell.angle_beta   90.00
_cell.angle_gamma   90.00
#
_symmetry.space_group_name_H-M   'P 1'
#
loop_
_entity.id
_entity.type
_entity.pdbx_description
1 polymer ?
#
loop_
_entity_poly.entity_id
_entity_poly.type
_entity_poly.pdbx_seq_one_letter_code
_entity_poly.pdbx_strand_id
1 'polypeptide(L)'
;QYVSANGIGFTTHIHWNVALTSVGLAVVAIIAATIMYKGEETPFADKLAKTFPTLHKAAYRRFYMDEVWQFVTHKIIFRFVSTPIAWFDKHVIDGTFDFLAWGANEGAETIRPWQSGDVRKYAAWFLTGAVALTLVLLSILN
;
A
#
# COMPACT_ATOMS: atom_id res chain seq x y z
N GLN A 1 -30.34 -17.55 29.36
CA GLN A 1 -30.86 -17.59 27.98
C GLN A 1 -30.33 -16.36 27.27
N TYR A 2 -29.40 -16.53 26.32
CA TYR A 2 -28.76 -15.40 25.65
C TYR A 2 -29.77 -14.72 24.70
N VAL A 3 -29.99 -13.43 24.92
CA VAL A 3 -30.93 -12.60 24.16
C VAL A 3 -30.19 -11.97 22.99
N SER A 4 -30.67 -12.23 21.76
CA SER A 4 -30.25 -11.48 20.58
C SER A 4 -31.21 -10.32 20.34
N ALA A 5 -30.70 -9.23 19.77
CA ALA A 5 -31.37 -7.94 19.60
C ALA A 5 -32.66 -7.96 18.75
N ASN A 6 -33.07 -9.12 18.22
CA ASN A 6 -34.22 -9.27 17.32
C ASN A 6 -35.40 -10.08 17.92
N GLY A 7 -35.43 -10.39 19.22
CA GLY A 7 -36.61 -10.98 19.89
C GLY A 7 -36.98 -12.42 19.49
N ILE A 8 -36.29 -13.01 18.52
CA ILE A 8 -36.37 -14.44 18.17
C ILE A 8 -35.46 -15.22 19.11
N GLY A 9 -36.03 -16.18 19.84
CA GLY A 9 -35.27 -17.06 20.72
C GLY A 9 -34.23 -17.84 19.92
N PHE A 10 -32.95 -17.66 20.23
CA PHE A 10 -31.89 -18.55 19.76
C PHE A 10 -32.14 -19.93 20.38
N THR A 11 -32.88 -20.77 19.68
CA THR A 11 -32.98 -22.19 19.97
C THR A 11 -31.66 -22.83 19.55
N THR A 12 -30.62 -22.65 20.36
CA THR A 12 -29.35 -23.38 20.24
C THR A 12 -29.64 -24.83 20.61
N HIS A 13 -30.24 -25.57 19.69
CA HIS A 13 -30.41 -27.01 19.82
C HIS A 13 -29.02 -27.63 19.79
N ILE A 14 -28.52 -27.98 20.98
CA ILE A 14 -27.31 -28.80 21.08
C ILE A 14 -27.67 -30.15 20.45
N HIS A 15 -27.14 -30.38 19.25
CA HIS A 15 -27.19 -31.69 18.62
C HIS A 15 -26.27 -32.61 19.41
N TRP A 16 -26.83 -33.23 20.47
CA TRP A 16 -26.10 -34.11 21.38
C TRP A 16 -25.29 -35.19 20.65
N ASN A 17 -25.76 -35.64 19.48
CA ASN A 17 -25.01 -36.57 18.63
C ASN A 17 -23.70 -35.95 18.09
N VAL A 18 -23.74 -34.71 17.58
CA VAL A 18 -22.56 -34.00 17.06
C VAL A 18 -21.62 -33.62 18.22
N ALA A 19 -22.17 -33.22 19.37
CA ALA A 19 -21.39 -32.88 20.55
C ALA A 19 -20.66 -34.09 21.13
N LEU A 20 -21.34 -35.24 21.25
CA LEU A 20 -20.74 -36.45 21.80
C LEU A 20 -19.69 -37.04 20.85
N THR A 21 -19.97 -37.02 19.55
CA THR A 21 -19.01 -37.51 18.52
C THR A 21 -17.77 -36.63 18.43
N SER A 22 -17.91 -35.30 18.53
CA SER A 22 -16.76 -34.38 18.50
C SER A 22 -15.90 -34.49 19.76
N VAL A 23 -16.52 -34.59 20.94
CA VAL A 23 -15.80 -34.79 22.21
C VAL A 23 -15.09 -36.15 22.21
N GLY A 24 -15.76 -37.21 21.76
CA GLY A 24 -15.15 -38.52 21.63
C GLY A 24 -13.93 -38.52 20.69
N LEU A 25 -14.06 -37.91 19.51
CA LEU A 25 -12.96 -37.76 18.56
C LEU A 25 -11.79 -36.96 19.14
N ALA A 26 -12.07 -35.87 19.87
CA ALA A 26 -11.05 -35.05 20.52
C ALA A 26 -10.29 -35.84 21.58
N VAL A 27 -10.98 -36.62 22.43
CA VAL A 27 -10.34 -37.48 23.44
C VAL A 27 -9.44 -38.52 22.78
N VAL A 28 -9.91 -39.18 21.72
CA VAL A 28 -9.10 -40.13 20.95
C VAL A 28 -7.85 -39.46 20.36
N ALA A 29 -7.98 -38.25 19.81
CA ALA A 29 -6.86 -37.49 19.26
C ALA A 29 -5.83 -37.12 20.34
N ILE A 30 -6.28 -36.72 21.53
CA ILE A 30 -5.39 -36.40 22.67
C ILE A 30 -4.65 -37.64 23.15
N ILE A 31 -5.34 -38.78 23.26
CA ILE A 31 -4.71 -40.05 23.66
C ILE A 31 -3.66 -40.46 22.63
N ALA A 32 -4.00 -40.40 21.34
CA ALA A 32 -3.06 -40.71 20.25
C ALA A 32 -1.83 -39.79 20.27
N ALA A 33 -2.02 -38.48 20.45
CA ALA A 33 -0.93 -37.53 20.58
C ALA A 33 -0.06 -37.81 21.82
N THR A 34 -0.69 -38.13 22.95
CA THR A 34 0.03 -38.46 24.19
C THR A 34 0.89 -39.70 23.99
N ILE A 35 0.37 -40.76 23.37
CA ILE A 35 1.16 -41.97 23.07
C ILE A 35 2.32 -41.64 22.12
N MET A 36 2.10 -40.77 21.13
CA MET A 36 3.12 -40.37 20.16
C MET A 36 4.27 -39.56 20.78
N TYR A 37 3.99 -38.76 21.82
CA TYR A 37 4.96 -37.83 22.45
C TYR A 37 5.49 -38.27 23.82
N LYS A 38 4.94 -39.31 24.46
CA LYS A 38 5.29 -39.72 25.84
C LYS A 38 6.66 -40.40 25.99
N GLY A 39 7.24 -40.92 24.91
CA GLY A 39 8.56 -41.60 24.95
C GLY A 39 9.74 -40.64 24.71
N GLU A 40 10.89 -40.91 25.35
CA GLU A 40 12.17 -40.20 25.09
C GLU A 40 12.66 -40.41 23.65
N GLU A 41 12.44 -41.61 23.11
CA GLU A 41 12.53 -41.90 21.69
C GLU A 41 11.11 -41.93 21.10
N THR A 42 10.87 -41.25 19.98
CA THR A 42 9.55 -41.17 19.31
C THR A 42 9.51 -42.01 18.02
N PRO A 43 9.64 -43.35 18.08
CA PRO A 43 9.76 -44.21 16.90
C PRO A 43 8.54 -44.18 15.98
N PHE A 44 7.36 -43.82 16.49
CA PHE A 44 6.14 -43.64 15.68
C PHE A 44 6.17 -42.33 14.89
N ALA A 45 6.61 -41.22 15.49
CA ALA A 45 6.74 -39.94 14.81
C ALA A 45 7.83 -40.02 13.72
N ASP A 46 8.96 -40.66 14.03
CA ASP A 46 10.04 -40.88 13.07
C ASP A 46 9.64 -41.79 11.91
N LYS A 47 8.85 -42.84 12.17
CA LYS A 47 8.29 -43.70 11.10
C LYS A 47 7.31 -42.95 10.21
N LEU A 48 6.46 -42.09 10.79
CA LEU A 48 5.55 -41.25 10.03
C LEU A 48 6.30 -40.22 9.17
N ALA A 49 7.34 -39.60 9.72
CA ALA A 49 8.21 -38.67 8.99
C ALA A 49 8.95 -39.37 7.84
N LYS A 50 9.41 -40.61 8.03
CA LYS A 50 10.06 -41.41 6.98
C LYS A 50 9.09 -41.91 5.91
N THR A 51 7.85 -42.22 6.26
CA THR A 51 6.82 -42.68 5.32
C THR A 51 6.29 -41.52 4.45
N PHE A 52 6.13 -40.33 5.04
CA PHE A 52 5.63 -39.14 4.33
C PHE A 52 6.63 -37.98 4.40
N PRO A 53 7.82 -38.11 3.81
CA PRO A 53 8.89 -37.12 3.92
C PRO A 53 8.49 -35.78 3.30
N THR A 54 7.73 -35.80 2.21
CA THR A 54 7.26 -34.58 1.52
C THR A 54 6.22 -33.82 2.35
N LEU A 55 5.27 -34.53 2.96
CA LEU A 55 4.25 -33.91 3.82
C LEU A 55 4.86 -33.38 5.11
N HIS A 56 5.79 -34.14 5.71
CA HIS A 56 6.54 -33.72 6.88
C HIS A 56 7.36 -32.45 6.57
N LYS A 57 8.08 -32.44 5.44
CA LYS A 57 8.84 -31.27 4.99
C LYS A 57 7.95 -30.07 4.67
N ALA A 58 6.79 -30.30 4.07
CA ALA A 58 5.82 -29.23 3.79
C ALA A 58 5.24 -28.65 5.07
N ALA A 59 4.79 -29.48 6.02
CA ALA A 59 4.31 -29.02 7.33
C ALA A 59 5.40 -28.30 8.12
N TYR A 60 6.64 -28.80 8.08
CA TYR A 60 7.80 -28.18 8.70
C TYR A 60 8.09 -26.78 8.11
N ARG A 61 7.94 -26.62 6.78
CA ARG A 61 8.04 -25.33 6.09
C ARG A 61 6.75 -24.51 6.12
N ARG A 62 5.84 -24.78 7.07
CA ARG A 62 4.57 -24.05 7.23
C ARG A 62 3.77 -23.97 5.91
N PHE A 63 3.73 -25.09 5.18
CA PHE A 63 3.11 -25.24 3.87
C PHE A 63 3.58 -24.24 2.81
N TYR A 64 4.83 -23.79 2.86
CA TYR A 64 5.43 -22.87 1.90
C TYR A 64 4.71 -21.49 1.82
N MET A 65 3.81 -21.19 2.76
CA MET A 65 3.03 -19.96 2.75
C MET A 65 3.93 -18.73 2.81
N ASP A 66 4.93 -18.74 3.70
CA ASP A 66 5.85 -17.62 3.86
C ASP A 66 6.70 -17.38 2.59
N GLU A 67 7.08 -18.45 1.89
CA GLU A 67 7.85 -18.40 0.63
C GLU A 67 6.99 -17.83 -0.51
N VAL A 68 5.71 -18.20 -0.58
CA VAL A 68 4.75 -17.65 -1.54
C VAL A 68 4.49 -16.17 -1.27
N TRP A 69 4.30 -15.77 -0.02
CA TRP A 69 4.11 -14.36 0.34
C TRP A 69 5.33 -13.51 -0.03
N GLN A 70 6.54 -13.98 0.24
CA GLN A 70 7.77 -13.30 -0.17
C GLN A 70 7.90 -13.20 -1.70
N PHE A 71 7.56 -14.27 -2.43
CA PHE A 71 7.57 -14.25 -3.89
C PHE A 71 6.59 -13.23 -4.48
N VAL A 72 5.34 -13.22 -3.99
CA VAL A 72 4.30 -12.30 -4.47
C VAL A 72 4.71 -10.85 -4.17
N THR A 73 5.09 -10.56 -2.93
CA THR A 73 5.45 -9.19 -2.54
C THR A 73 6.69 -8.70 -3.27
N HIS A 74 7.78 -9.46 -3.28
CA HIS A 74 9.03 -8.97 -3.84
C HIS A 74 9.08 -9.06 -5.36
N LYS A 75 8.61 -10.17 -5.93
CA LYS A 75 8.79 -10.42 -7.36
C LYS A 75 7.65 -9.84 -8.19
N ILE A 76 6.44 -9.83 -7.66
CA ILE A 76 5.30 -9.28 -8.37
C ILE A 76 5.15 -7.80 -8.03
N ILE A 77 4.95 -7.45 -6.77
CA ILE A 77 4.62 -6.08 -6.40
C ILE A 77 5.80 -5.12 -6.60
N PHE A 78 6.97 -5.36 -5.99
CA PHE A 78 8.08 -4.41 -6.13
C PHE A 78 8.60 -4.28 -7.56
N ARG A 79 8.67 -5.37 -8.32
CA ARG A 79 9.21 -5.33 -9.67
C ARG A 79 8.23 -4.82 -10.72
N PHE A 80 6.95 -5.24 -10.66
CA PHE A 80 5.98 -4.85 -11.69
C PHE A 80 5.22 -3.57 -11.36
N VAL A 81 5.07 -3.21 -10.08
CA VAL A 81 4.28 -2.03 -9.68
C VAL A 81 5.18 -0.88 -9.26
N SER A 82 6.15 -1.10 -8.39
CA SER A 82 6.98 0.00 -7.88
C SER A 82 7.95 0.55 -8.93
N THR A 83 8.55 -0.31 -9.76
CA THR A 83 9.48 0.14 -10.82
C THR A 83 8.86 1.10 -11.84
N PRO A 84 7.69 0.84 -12.44
CA PRO A 84 7.10 1.78 -13.40
C PRO A 84 6.62 3.07 -12.73
N ILE A 85 6.11 3.01 -11.51
CA ILE A 85 5.70 4.21 -10.76
C ILE A 85 6.91 5.09 -10.46
N ALA A 86 8.02 4.49 -10.00
CA ALA A 86 9.26 5.22 -9.73
C ALA A 86 9.89 5.80 -11.01
N TRP A 87 9.75 5.11 -12.15
CA TRP A 87 10.18 5.66 -13.43
C TRP A 87 9.33 6.86 -13.85
N PHE A 88 8.00 6.76 -13.69
CA PHE A 88 7.06 7.83 -14.04
C PHE A 88 7.33 9.11 -13.23
N ASP A 89 7.49 9.00 -11.92
CA ASP A 89 7.82 10.13 -11.05
C ASP A 89 9.12 10.83 -11.51
N LYS A 90 10.20 10.06 -11.69
CA LYS A 90 11.51 10.61 -12.09
C LYS A 90 11.61 11.13 -13.52
N HIS A 91 10.74 10.71 -14.43
CA HIS A 91 10.84 11.13 -15.84
C HIS A 91 9.77 12.17 -16.19
N VAL A 92 8.55 11.94 -15.73
CA VAL A 92 7.41 12.78 -16.11
C VAL A 92 7.27 13.93 -15.12
N ILE A 93 7.29 13.65 -13.82
CA ILE A 93 7.07 14.70 -12.81
C ILE A 93 8.32 15.59 -12.73
N ASP A 94 9.50 15.01 -12.52
CA ASP A 94 10.75 15.77 -12.48
C ASP A 94 10.97 16.55 -13.80
N GLY A 95 10.79 15.90 -14.96
CA GLY A 95 10.91 16.56 -16.26
C GLY A 95 9.93 17.71 -16.47
N THR A 96 8.71 17.60 -15.92
CA THR A 96 7.74 18.70 -15.96
C THR A 96 8.22 19.87 -15.10
N PHE A 97 8.74 19.61 -13.90
CA PHE A 97 9.27 20.66 -13.04
C PHE A 97 10.50 21.34 -13.63
N ASP A 98 11.42 20.58 -14.23
CA ASP A 98 12.58 21.12 -14.92
C ASP A 98 12.18 22.00 -16.11
N PHE A 99 11.18 21.57 -16.88
CA PHE A 99 10.63 22.37 -17.97
C PHE A 99 9.99 23.66 -17.47
N LEU A 100 9.19 23.60 -16.41
CA LEU A 100 8.58 24.78 -15.79
C LEU A 100 9.64 25.75 -15.25
N ALA A 101 10.68 25.22 -14.59
CA ALA A 101 11.79 26.01 -14.09
C ALA A 101 12.58 26.67 -15.23
N TRP A 102 12.84 25.94 -16.31
CA TRP A 102 13.44 26.49 -17.53
C TRP A 102 12.58 27.61 -18.11
N GLY A 103 11.28 27.38 -18.29
CA GLY A 103 10.36 28.39 -18.85
C GLY A 103 10.25 29.65 -17.99
N ALA A 104 10.25 29.49 -16.66
CA ALA A 104 10.23 30.62 -15.73
C ALA A 104 11.55 31.41 -15.78
N ASN A 105 12.70 30.73 -15.82
CA ASN A 105 14.00 31.38 -15.93
C ASN A 105 14.17 32.09 -17.28
N GLU A 106 13.78 31.47 -18.38
CA GLU A 106 13.82 32.09 -19.72
C GLU A 106 12.94 33.34 -19.77
N GLY A 107 11.73 33.27 -19.20
CA GLY A 107 10.85 34.43 -19.06
C GLY A 107 11.48 35.53 -18.20
N ALA A 108 12.11 35.16 -17.08
CA ALA A 108 12.79 36.11 -16.21
C ALA A 108 14.01 36.75 -16.90
N GLU A 109 14.82 35.99 -17.65
CA GLU A 109 15.94 36.50 -18.43
C GLU A 109 15.48 37.45 -19.54
N THR A 110 14.32 37.17 -20.16
CA THR A 110 13.71 38.08 -21.14
C THR A 110 13.27 39.41 -20.52
N ILE A 111 12.80 39.39 -19.26
CA ILE A 111 12.34 40.58 -18.53
C ILE A 111 13.52 41.31 -17.86
N ARG A 112 14.62 40.62 -17.56
CA ARG A 112 15.80 41.16 -16.87
C ARG A 112 16.36 42.47 -17.46
N PRO A 113 16.44 42.68 -18.79
CA PRO A 113 16.90 43.94 -19.38
C PRO A 113 15.99 45.14 -19.09
N TRP A 114 14.72 44.91 -18.71
CA TRP A 114 13.79 45.97 -18.33
C TRP A 114 14.16 46.55 -16.96
N GLN A 115 14.91 45.80 -16.14
CA GLN A 115 15.48 46.27 -14.88
C GLN A 115 16.87 46.88 -15.11
N SER A 116 16.90 48.06 -15.72
CA SER A 116 18.14 48.75 -16.10
C SER A 116 18.83 49.54 -14.97
N GLY A 117 18.22 49.62 -13.77
CA GLY A 117 18.76 50.37 -12.64
C GLY A 117 18.74 51.90 -12.75
N ASP A 118 18.34 52.46 -13.91
CA ASP A 118 18.20 53.91 -14.12
C ASP A 118 16.82 54.39 -13.67
N VAL A 119 16.77 55.14 -12.58
CA VAL A 119 15.57 55.77 -12.00
C VAL A 119 14.75 56.59 -13.02
N ARG A 120 15.39 57.17 -14.03
CA ARG A 120 14.69 57.97 -15.07
C ARG A 120 13.83 57.10 -15.98
N LYS A 121 14.29 55.88 -16.30
CA LYS A 121 13.52 54.93 -17.11
C LYS A 121 12.29 54.43 -16.34
N TYR A 122 12.41 54.18 -15.03
CA TYR A 122 11.26 53.83 -14.20
C TYR A 122 10.22 54.95 -14.13
N ALA A 123 10.66 56.21 -13.98
CA ALA A 123 9.76 57.36 -13.99
C ALA A 123 9.01 57.50 -15.33
N ALA A 124 9.69 57.28 -16.46
CA ALA A 124 9.06 57.30 -17.79
C ALA A 124 8.00 56.21 -17.96
N TRP A 125 8.29 54.96 -17.53
CA TRP A 125 7.31 53.86 -17.57
C TRP A 125 6.12 54.12 -16.64
N PHE A 126 6.34 54.68 -15.46
CA PHE A 126 5.28 55.04 -14.52
C PHE A 126 4.32 56.09 -15.09
N LEU A 127 4.86 57.18 -15.67
CA LEU A 127 4.05 58.23 -16.29
C LEU A 127 3.27 57.70 -17.50
N THR A 128 3.92 56.88 -18.34
CA THR A 128 3.25 56.25 -19.49
C THR A 128 2.12 55.32 -19.05
N GLY A 129 2.34 54.52 -18.01
CA GLY A 129 1.31 53.65 -17.42
C GLY A 129 0.13 54.44 -16.83
N ALA A 130 0.40 55.55 -16.13
CA ALA A 130 -0.64 56.40 -15.57
C ALA A 130 -1.52 57.04 -16.66
N VAL A 131 -0.92 57.55 -17.74
CA VAL A 131 -1.65 58.12 -18.88
C VAL A 131 -2.44 57.05 -19.63
N ALA A 132 -1.85 55.88 -19.88
CA ALA A 132 -2.57 54.79 -20.52
C ALA A 132 -3.78 54.33 -19.69
N LEU A 133 -3.61 54.20 -18.38
CA LEU A 133 -4.67 53.77 -17.47
C LEU A 133 -5.81 54.79 -17.36
N THR A 134 -5.51 56.09 -17.33
CA THR A 134 -6.55 57.13 -17.35
C THR A 134 -7.31 57.16 -18.67
N LEU A 135 -6.64 56.98 -19.81
CA LEU A 135 -7.31 56.87 -21.12
C LEU A 135 -8.21 55.65 -21.23
N VAL A 136 -7.76 54.49 -20.71
CA VAL A 136 -8.59 53.27 -20.66
C VAL A 136 -9.82 53.51 -19.78
N LEU A 137 -9.65 54.08 -18.59
CA LEU A 137 -10.78 54.41 -17.70
C LEU A 137 -11.77 55.36 -18.36
N LEU A 138 -11.29 56.43 -18.99
CA LEU A 138 -12.15 57.37 -19.71
C LEU A 138 -12.89 56.70 -20.86
N SER A 139 -12.26 55.77 -21.57
CA SER A 139 -12.89 55.03 -22.68
C SER A 139 -13.93 54.01 -22.22
N ILE A 140 -13.84 53.53 -20.97
CA ILE A 140 -14.81 52.62 -20.35
C ILE A 140 -15.97 53.38 -19.70
N LEU A 141 -15.70 54.57 -19.14
CA LEU A 141 -16.69 55.42 -18.48
C LEU A 141 -17.53 56.29 -19.43
N ASN A 142 -17.07 56.48 -20.66
CA ASN A 142 -17.74 57.28 -21.70
C ASN A 142 -18.41 56.39 -22.74
#